data_AF-A0AA42WVX3-F1
#
_entry.id   AF-A0AA42WVX3-F1
#
_cell.length_a   1.000
_cell.length_b   1.000
_cell.length_c   1.000
_cell.angle_alpha   90.00
_cell.angle_beta   90.00
_cell.angle_gamma   90.00
#
_symmetry.space_group_name_H-M   'P 1'
#
loop_
_entity.id
_entity.type
_entity.pdbx_description
1 polymer ?
#
loop_
_entity_poly.entity_id
_entity_poly.type
_entity_poly.pdbx_seq_one_letter_code
_entity_poly.pdbx_strand_id
1 'polypeptide(L)'
;PLCRYRHNSHWTGHPSRLDRLPKTSFGSPEYAREELVAEMSSAFLCAELGIMPTARHADYLGAWLCVLREDSKAIFRAASQASKAADYLLNFLRPVEAAEQSMADERSVAA
;
A
#
# COMPACT_ATOMS: atom_id res chain seq x y z
N PRO A 1 8.88 11.85 5.59
CA PRO A 1 8.91 10.64 4.73
C PRO A 1 7.55 9.91 4.66
N LEU A 2 7.03 9.42 5.79
CA LEU A 2 5.77 8.66 5.88
C LEU A 2 4.56 9.38 5.26
N CYS A 3 4.38 10.68 5.54
CA CYS A 3 3.29 11.44 4.95
C CYS A 3 3.31 11.38 3.42
N ARG A 4 4.47 11.45 2.76
CA ARG A 4 4.56 11.39 1.29
C ARG A 4 4.08 10.05 0.76
N TYR A 5 4.51 8.94 1.36
CA TYR A 5 4.12 7.59 0.95
C TYR A 5 2.64 7.30 1.21
N ARG A 6 2.08 7.84 2.29
CA ARG A 6 0.63 7.74 2.57
C ARG A 6 -0.22 8.40 1.49
N HIS A 7 0.10 9.64 1.11
CA HIS A 7 -0.62 10.33 0.02
C HIS A 7 -0.51 9.56 -1.31
N ASN A 8 0.67 8.98 -1.60
CA ASN A 8 0.85 8.12 -2.76
C ASN A 8 -0.02 6.85 -2.67
N SER A 9 -0.17 6.26 -1.48
CA SER A 9 -1.06 5.11 -1.30
C SER A 9 -2.51 5.47 -1.57
N HIS A 10 -3.03 6.61 -1.07
CA HIS A 10 -4.37 7.09 -1.41
C HIS A 10 -4.54 7.29 -2.92
N TRP A 11 -3.53 7.86 -3.58
CA TRP A 11 -3.54 8.04 -5.03
C TRP A 11 -3.70 6.72 -5.80
N THR A 12 -3.13 5.61 -5.32
CA THR A 12 -3.33 4.28 -5.94
C THR A 12 -4.76 3.76 -5.82
N GLY A 13 -5.59 4.31 -4.94
CA GLY A 13 -6.95 3.88 -4.71
C GLY A 13 -7.97 4.39 -5.74
N HIS A 14 -7.55 5.26 -6.67
CA HIS A 14 -8.40 5.81 -7.73
C HIS A 14 -9.02 4.69 -8.61
N PRO A 15 -10.25 4.85 -9.14
CA PRO A 15 -10.93 3.84 -9.97
C PRO A 15 -10.13 3.36 -11.18
N SER A 16 -9.33 4.24 -11.79
CA SER A 16 -8.46 3.88 -12.92
C SER A 16 -7.21 3.06 -12.52
N ARG A 17 -7.08 2.64 -11.26
CA ARG A 17 -5.91 1.98 -10.68
C ARG A 17 -6.32 0.73 -9.93
N LEU A 18 -6.39 0.79 -8.59
CA LEU A 18 -6.76 -0.33 -7.74
C LEU A 18 -8.24 -0.33 -7.33
N ASP A 19 -9.01 0.68 -7.76
CA ASP A 19 -10.46 0.80 -7.53
C ASP A 19 -10.89 0.43 -6.11
N ARG A 20 -10.19 1.02 -5.14
CA ARG A 20 -10.34 0.72 -3.71
C ARG A 20 -11.20 1.74 -3.00
N LEU A 21 -11.17 2.99 -3.44
CA LEU A 21 -11.83 4.11 -2.77
C LEU A 21 -13.31 4.13 -3.14
N PRO A 22 -14.22 3.80 -2.21
CA PRO A 22 -15.64 4.10 -2.42
C PRO A 22 -15.83 5.63 -2.32
N LYS A 23 -16.95 6.16 -2.82
CA LYS A 23 -17.37 7.53 -2.47
C LYS A 23 -17.73 7.57 -0.98
N THR A 24 -16.77 7.87 -0.14
CA THR A 24 -16.93 7.90 1.32
C THR A 24 -16.83 9.33 1.83
N SER A 25 -17.51 9.59 2.95
CA SER A 25 -17.40 10.87 3.64
C SER A 25 -16.28 10.80 4.69
N PHE A 26 -15.62 11.92 4.94
CA PHE A 26 -14.63 12.03 6.01
C PHE A 26 -15.23 11.56 7.35
N GLY A 27 -14.52 10.67 8.05
CA GLY A 27 -14.96 10.11 9.33
C GLY A 27 -15.89 8.89 9.24
N SER A 28 -16.20 8.37 8.04
CA SER A 28 -16.94 7.11 7.92
C SER A 28 -16.06 5.88 8.23
N PRO A 29 -16.64 4.72 8.58
CA PRO A 29 -15.88 3.48 8.79
C PRO A 29 -15.05 3.06 7.58
N GLU A 30 -15.57 3.29 6.37
CA GLU A 30 -14.87 3.00 5.11
C GLU A 30 -13.69 3.96 4.91
N TYR A 31 -13.85 5.23 5.28
CA TYR A 31 -12.74 6.20 5.30
C TYR A 31 -11.65 5.76 6.28
N ALA A 32 -12.02 5.31 7.49
CA ALA A 32 -11.06 4.78 8.47
C ALA A 32 -10.32 3.52 7.97
N ARG A 33 -11.00 2.64 7.22
CA ARG A 33 -10.35 1.50 6.56
C ARG A 33 -9.33 1.93 5.51
N GLU A 34 -9.63 2.95 4.72
CA GLU A 34 -8.67 3.45 3.74
C GLU A 34 -7.44 4.09 4.40
N GLU A 35 -7.63 4.87 5.46
CA GLU A 35 -6.49 5.44 6.21
C GLU A 35 -5.60 4.33 6.79
N LEU A 36 -6.18 3.24 7.29
CA LEU A 36 -5.44 2.06 7.73
C LEU A 36 -4.64 1.41 6.57
N VAL A 37 -5.25 1.23 5.40
CA VAL A 37 -4.56 0.70 4.21
C VAL A 37 -3.41 1.63 3.79
N ALA A 38 -3.63 2.94 3.78
CA ALA A 38 -2.65 3.92 3.34
C ALA A 38 -1.44 4.00 4.28
N GLU A 39 -1.66 3.96 5.59
CA GLU A 39 -0.56 3.94 6.55
C GLU A 39 0.22 2.61 6.50
N MET A 40 -0.45 1.45 6.43
CA MET A 40 0.26 0.17 6.28
C MET A 40 1.07 0.10 4.98
N SER A 41 0.54 0.60 3.86
CA SER A 41 1.26 0.66 2.60
C SER A 41 2.50 1.56 2.72
N SER A 42 2.39 2.68 3.43
CA SER A 42 3.53 3.55 3.69
C SER A 42 4.63 2.88 4.52
N ALA A 43 4.24 2.02 5.48
CA ALA A 43 5.16 1.23 6.28
C ALA A 43 5.87 0.16 5.45
N PHE A 44 5.14 -0.55 4.58
CA PHE A 44 5.72 -1.51 3.64
C PHE A 44 6.71 -0.85 2.69
N LEU A 45 6.37 0.31 2.13
CA LEU A 45 7.29 1.09 1.28
C LEU A 45 8.54 1.56 2.02
N CYS A 46 8.41 1.97 3.29
CA CYS A 46 9.56 2.35 4.09
C CYS A 46 10.47 1.15 4.34
N ALA A 47 9.90 -0.03 4.60
CA ALA A 47 10.67 -1.27 4.77
C ALA A 47 11.41 -1.67 3.49
N GLU A 48 10.73 -1.67 2.34
CA GLU A 48 11.32 -2.02 1.04
C GLU A 48 12.40 -1.04 0.57
N LEU A 49 12.22 0.26 0.84
CA LEU A 49 13.18 1.29 0.44
C LEU A 49 14.30 1.51 1.47
N GLY A 50 14.34 0.74 2.56
CA GLY A 50 15.34 0.90 3.64
C GLY A 50 15.24 2.25 4.37
N ILE A 51 14.07 2.89 4.35
CA ILE A 51 13.85 4.20 4.95
C ILE A 51 13.35 4.01 6.38
N MET A 52 14.10 4.53 7.34
CA MET A 52 13.66 4.56 8.73
C MET A 52 12.43 5.47 8.90
N PRO A 53 11.29 4.93 9.36
CA PRO A 53 10.10 5.74 9.58
C PRO A 53 10.33 6.71 10.73
N THR A 54 10.16 8.01 10.49
CA THR A 54 10.08 9.00 11.58
C THR A 54 8.69 8.88 12.22
N ALA A 55 8.59 8.13 13.32
CA ALA A 55 7.34 7.94 14.06
C ALA A 55 6.70 9.30 14.40
N ARG A 56 5.51 9.55 13.87
CA ARG A 56 4.82 10.83 14.07
C ARG A 56 3.33 10.74 14.37
N HIS A 57 2.71 9.55 14.32
CA HIS A 57 1.26 9.43 14.51
C HIS A 57 0.86 8.14 15.25
N ALA A 58 1.29 8.01 16.49
CA ALA A 58 0.84 6.93 17.38
C ALA A 58 -0.68 7.00 17.68
N ASP A 59 -1.32 8.15 17.43
CA ASP A 59 -2.75 8.38 17.68
C ASP A 59 -3.67 7.48 16.83
N TYR A 60 -3.21 7.02 15.66
CA TYR A 60 -3.97 6.08 14.82
C TYR A 60 -3.93 4.63 15.31
N LEU A 61 -2.97 4.28 16.18
CA LEU A 61 -2.91 2.95 16.79
C LEU A 61 -4.15 2.69 17.66
N GLY A 62 -4.65 3.72 18.35
CA GLY A 62 -5.88 3.61 19.15
C GLY A 62 -7.11 3.33 18.30
N ALA A 63 -7.28 4.06 17.19
CA ALA A 63 -8.37 3.84 16.25
C ALA A 63 -8.29 2.45 15.59
N TRP A 64 -7.08 1.98 15.25
CA TRP A 64 -6.89 0.65 14.69
C TRP A 64 -7.15 -0.44 15.70
N LEU A 65 -6.73 -0.30 16.96
CA LEU A 65 -7.03 -1.27 18.02
C LEU A 65 -8.54 -1.45 18.23
N CYS A 66 -9.34 -0.39 18.07
CA CYS A 66 -10.81 -0.50 18.09
C CYS A 66 -11.32 -1.34 16.89
N VAL A 67 -10.88 -1.03 15.67
CA VAL A 67 -11.24 -1.81 14.46
C VAL A 67 -10.80 -3.27 14.56
N LEU A 68 -9.63 -3.53 15.15
CA LEU A 68 -9.07 -4.87 15.36
C LEU A 68 -9.82 -5.69 16.39
N ARG A 69 -10.39 -5.04 17.42
CA ARG A 69 -11.24 -5.68 18.41
C ARG A 69 -12.61 -6.07 17.84
N GLU A 70 -13.11 -5.32 16.88
CA GLU A 70 -14.42 -5.56 16.25
C GLU A 70 -14.36 -6.58 15.11
N ASP A 71 -13.31 -6.58 14.28
CA ASP A 71 -13.12 -7.59 13.22
C ASP A 71 -11.63 -7.95 13.05
N SER A 72 -11.24 -9.07 13.64
CA SER A 72 -9.87 -9.61 13.51
C SER A 72 -9.48 -9.97 12.07
N LYS A 73 -10.44 -10.16 11.16
CA LYS A 73 -10.17 -10.38 9.73
C LYS A 73 -10.01 -9.07 8.96
N ALA A 74 -10.42 -7.92 9.53
CA ALA A 74 -10.25 -6.63 8.88
C ALA A 74 -8.78 -6.29 8.64
N ILE A 75 -7.88 -6.67 9.56
CA ILE A 75 -6.44 -6.43 9.42
C ILE A 75 -5.86 -7.15 8.21
N PHE A 76 -6.20 -8.42 8.01
CA PHE A 76 -5.66 -9.20 6.90
C PHE A 76 -6.16 -8.66 5.55
N ARG A 77 -7.41 -8.22 5.49
CA ARG A 77 -7.96 -7.57 4.28
C ARG A 77 -7.29 -6.24 4.01
N ALA A 78 -7.09 -5.42 5.04
CA ALA A 78 -6.42 -4.14 4.90
C ALA A 78 -4.94 -4.33 4.54
N ALA A 79 -4.24 -5.29 5.13
CA ALA A 79 -2.87 -5.65 4.80
C ALA A 79 -2.75 -6.13 3.34
N SER A 80 -3.65 -7.01 2.89
CA SER A 80 -3.67 -7.47 1.49
C SER A 80 -3.85 -6.31 0.50
N GLN A 81 -4.70 -5.33 0.81
CA GLN A 81 -4.87 -4.13 -0.01
C GLN A 81 -3.64 -3.20 0.06
N ALA A 82 -3.04 -3.07 1.24
CA ALA A 82 -1.83 -2.28 1.45
C ALA A 82 -0.63 -2.85 0.68
N SER A 83 -0.48 -4.18 0.63
CA SER A 83 0.54 -4.86 -0.20
C SER A 83 0.35 -4.52 -1.67
N LYS A 84 -0.87 -4.66 -2.21
CA LYS A 84 -1.16 -4.28 -3.61
C LYS A 84 -0.84 -2.82 -3.91
N ALA A 85 -1.14 -1.92 -2.99
CA ALA A 85 -0.83 -0.50 -3.13
C ALA A 85 0.69 -0.23 -3.12
N ALA A 86 1.43 -0.89 -2.22
CA ALA A 86 2.89 -0.80 -2.16
C ALA A 86 3.52 -1.38 -3.44
N ASP A 87 3.12 -2.57 -3.86
CA ASP A 87 3.60 -3.23 -5.08
C ASP A 87 3.36 -2.37 -6.33
N TYR A 88 2.16 -1.76 -6.43
CA TYR A 88 1.83 -0.85 -7.51
C TYR A 88 2.78 0.35 -7.56
N LEU A 89 3.14 0.92 -6.41
CA LEU A 89 4.07 2.05 -6.31
C LEU A 89 5.52 1.63 -6.61
N LEU A 90 5.95 0.47 -6.09
CA LEU A 90 7.28 -0.10 -6.35
C LEU A 90 7.45 -0.46 -7.82
N ASN A 91 6.37 -0.81 -8.53
CA ASN A 91 6.44 -1.10 -9.96
C ASN A 91 6.88 0.10 -10.82
N PHE A 92 6.67 1.35 -10.36
CA PHE A 92 7.22 2.53 -11.04
C PHE A 92 8.72 2.72 -10.78
N LEU A 93 9.25 2.13 -9.71
CA LEU A 93 10.67 2.16 -9.36
C LEU A 93 11.46 0.98 -9.95
N ARG A 94 10.75 -0.01 -10.50
CA ARG A 94 11.33 -1.12 -11.28
C ARG A 94 11.23 -0.90 -12.80
N PRO A 95 11.84 0.13 -13.42
CA PRO A 95 12.19 0.06 -14.82
C PRO A 95 13.62 -0.50 -14.98
N VAL A 96 13.75 -1.56 -15.79
CA VAL A 96 14.96 -2.20 -16.37
C VAL A 96 15.11 -3.70 -16.06
N GLU A 97 15.11 -4.16 -14.80
CA GLU A 97 15.41 -5.60 -14.51
C GLU A 97 14.38 -6.59 -15.09
N ALA A 98 13.08 -6.26 -15.03
CA ALA A 98 12.03 -7.14 -15.56
C ALA A 98 12.01 -7.24 -17.10
N ALA A 99 12.46 -6.18 -17.80
CA ALA A 99 12.59 -6.19 -19.25
C ALA A 99 13.85 -6.96 -19.70
N GLU A 100 14.91 -6.92 -18.90
CA GLU A 100 16.12 -7.72 -19.14
C GLU A 100 15.89 -9.21 -18.88
N GLN A 101 15.13 -9.57 -17.82
CA GLN A 101 14.76 -10.96 -17.55
C GLN A 101 13.87 -11.55 -18.65
N SER A 102 12.87 -10.81 -19.15
CA SER A 102 11.99 -11.31 -20.22
C SER A 102 12.73 -11.48 -21.56
N MET A 103 13.66 -10.57 -21.87
CA MET A 103 14.51 -10.69 -23.05
C MET A 103 15.56 -11.79 -22.94
N ALA A 104 16.03 -12.11 -21.73
CA ALA A 104 16.95 -13.21 -21.46
C ALA A 104 16.27 -14.58 -21.56
N ASP A 105 15.05 -14.72 -21.01
CA ASP A 105 14.26 -15.95 -21.10
C ASP A 105 13.84 -16.25 -22.55
N GLU A 106 13.39 -15.25 -23.33
CA GLU A 106 13.03 -15.45 -24.74
C GLU A 106 14.24 -15.89 -25.59
N ARG A 107 15.45 -15.42 -25.29
CA ARG A 107 16.68 -15.83 -25.97
C ARG A 107 17.16 -17.22 -25.55
N SER A 108 16.89 -17.66 -24.32
CA SER A 108 17.27 -19.01 -23.87
C SER A 108 16.31 -20.09 -24.38
N VAL A 109 15.09 -19.73 -24.75
CA VAL A 109 14.09 -20.64 -25.34
C VAL A 109 14.25 -20.76 -26.86
N ALA A 110 14.87 -19.77 -27.50
CA ALA A 110 15.09 -19.73 -28.95
C ALA A 110 16.46 -20.30 -29.41
N ALA A 111 17.30 -20.78 -28.48
CA ALA A 111 18.61 -21.41 -28.73
C ALA A 111 18.56 -22.91 -28.42
#